data_AF-A0A2S6SXU0-F1
#
_entry.id   AF-A0A2S6SXU0-F1
#
_cell.length_a   1.000
_cell.length_b   1.000
_cell.length_c   1.000
_cell.angle_alpha   90.00
_cell.angle_beta   90.00
_cell.angle_gamma   90.00
#
_symmetry.space_group_name_H-M   'P 1'
#
loop_
_entity.id
_entity.type
_entity.pdbx_description
1 polymer ?
#
loop_
_entity_poly.entity_id
_entity_poly.type
_entity_poly.pdbx_seq_one_letter_code
_entity_poly.pdbx_strand_id
1 'polypeptide(L)'
;MIIKEMLKFIKATCLTLLFVGFISPVYSATIKWSMPGDSLTLDPHAQNEGPTHMVSRQVYESLVTRGLDMSIEPQLATSWEATDPETWVFTLRDGVVFSDGKALRASDVEFSINRALSGASDMIELIESITSVKALSPSTVEIKTEGPNPILLNQLSQIFIMSEG
;
A
#
# COMPACT_ATOMS: atom_id res chain seq x y z
N MET A 1 -44.21 8.31 -44.96
CA MET A 1 -43.85 7.36 -43.88
C MET A 1 -42.37 6.95 -43.93
N ILE A 2 -41.80 6.70 -45.11
CA ILE A 2 -40.41 6.21 -45.33
C ILE A 2 -39.31 7.20 -44.87
N ILE A 3 -39.52 8.52 -45.04
CA ILE A 3 -38.50 9.55 -44.72
C ILE A 3 -38.26 9.70 -43.20
N LYS A 4 -39.26 9.43 -42.35
CA LYS A 4 -39.12 9.54 -40.88
C LYS A 4 -38.31 8.38 -40.28
N GLU A 5 -38.37 7.19 -40.89
CA GLU A 5 -37.61 6.02 -40.45
C GLU A 5 -36.13 6.09 -40.89
N MET A 6 -35.85 6.63 -42.09
CA MET A 6 -34.48 6.95 -42.51
C MET A 6 -33.78 7.94 -41.56
N LEU A 7 -34.50 8.98 -41.09
CA LEU A 7 -33.93 9.99 -40.21
C LEU A 7 -33.65 9.47 -38.79
N LYS A 8 -34.40 8.47 -38.32
CA LYS A 8 -34.12 7.74 -37.07
C LYS A 8 -32.87 6.86 -37.19
N PHE A 9 -32.70 6.18 -38.33
CA PHE A 9 -31.52 5.37 -38.61
C PHE A 9 -30.25 6.23 -38.66
N ILE A 10 -30.28 7.38 -39.34
CA ILE A 10 -29.13 8.30 -39.43
C ILE A 10 -28.74 8.87 -38.04
N LYS A 11 -29.72 9.19 -37.19
CA LYS A 11 -29.45 9.64 -35.80
C LYS A 11 -28.88 8.53 -34.92
N ALA A 12 -29.33 7.29 -35.09
CA ALA A 12 -28.83 6.14 -34.33
C ALA A 12 -27.37 5.78 -34.71
N THR A 13 -27.01 5.90 -36.00
CA THR A 13 -25.64 5.62 -36.49
C THR A 13 -24.63 6.72 -36.10
N CYS A 14 -25.05 7.99 -36.05
CA CYS A 14 -24.17 9.06 -35.54
C CYS A 14 -23.91 8.95 -34.03
N LEU A 15 -24.86 8.45 -33.25
CA LEU A 15 -24.71 8.33 -31.79
C LEU A 15 -23.79 7.18 -31.37
N THR A 16 -23.69 6.12 -32.18
CA THR A 16 -22.74 5.01 -31.94
C THR A 16 -21.30 5.39 -32.31
N LEU A 17 -21.10 6.21 -33.34
CA LEU A 17 -19.77 6.71 -33.73
C LEU A 17 -19.18 7.72 -32.75
N LEU A 18 -20.02 8.44 -31.99
CA LEU A 18 -19.57 9.36 -30.94
C LEU A 18 -19.04 8.65 -29.68
N PHE A 19 -19.39 7.37 -29.46
CA PHE A 19 -18.90 6.61 -28.30
C PHE A 19 -17.54 5.93 -28.53
N VAL A 20 -17.12 5.75 -29.79
CA VAL A 20 -15.83 5.13 -30.13
C VAL A 20 -14.68 6.15 -30.08
N GLY A 21 -14.97 7.45 -30.01
CA GLY A 21 -13.99 8.54 -30.10
C GLY A 21 -13.17 8.85 -28.83
N PHE A 22 -13.40 8.16 -27.71
CA PHE A 22 -12.68 8.40 -26.45
C PHE A 22 -11.97 7.16 -25.90
N ILE A 23 -11.44 6.30 -26.79
CA ILE A 23 -10.37 5.40 -26.39
C ILE A 23 -9.08 6.22 -26.38
N SER A 24 -8.87 7.01 -25.32
CA SER A 24 -7.55 7.57 -25.06
C SER A 24 -6.57 6.40 -25.05
N PRO A 25 -5.48 6.41 -25.83
CA PRO A 25 -4.45 5.42 -25.67
C PRO A 25 -4.00 5.49 -24.21
N VAL A 26 -4.04 4.35 -23.52
CA VAL A 26 -3.35 4.19 -22.24
C VAL A 26 -1.90 4.52 -22.53
N TYR A 27 -1.50 5.75 -22.22
CA TYR A 27 -0.11 6.17 -22.34
C TYR A 27 0.66 5.38 -21.28
N SER A 28 1.32 4.32 -21.71
CA SER A 28 2.43 3.75 -20.95
C SER A 28 3.55 4.80 -20.96
N ALA A 29 3.55 5.69 -19.98
CA ALA A 29 4.59 6.67 -19.79
C ALA A 29 5.78 5.98 -19.13
N THR A 30 6.83 5.66 -19.89
CA THR A 30 8.08 5.19 -19.30
C THR A 30 8.75 6.33 -18.55
N ILE A 31 8.82 6.20 -17.23
CA ILE A 31 9.61 7.11 -16.39
C ILE A 31 11.00 6.50 -16.23
N LYS A 32 12.02 7.30 -16.52
CA LYS A 32 13.43 6.97 -16.20
C LYS A 32 13.88 7.87 -15.07
N TRP A 33 14.31 7.27 -13.98
CA TRP A 33 14.86 7.98 -12.84
C TRP A 33 16.27 7.48 -12.52
N SER A 34 17.07 8.31 -11.88
CA SER A 34 18.39 7.94 -11.36
C SER A 34 18.35 7.93 -9.83
N MET A 35 19.10 7.01 -9.23
CA MET A 35 19.24 6.90 -7.77
C MET A 35 20.71 7.12 -7.37
N PRO A 36 20.99 7.57 -6.14
CA PRO A 36 22.35 7.86 -5.69
C PRO A 36 23.25 6.62 -5.59
N GLY A 37 22.68 5.42 -5.64
CA GLY A 37 23.38 4.14 -5.66
C GLY A 37 22.43 3.00 -6.02
N ASP A 38 22.99 1.79 -6.13
CA ASP A 38 22.22 0.56 -6.34
C ASP A 38 21.57 0.10 -5.03
N SER A 39 20.43 -0.58 -5.14
CA SER A 39 19.87 -1.28 -3.99
C SER A 39 20.72 -2.50 -3.66
N LEU A 40 20.96 -2.72 -2.37
CA LEU A 40 21.79 -3.82 -1.87
C LEU A 40 21.04 -5.15 -1.85
N THR A 41 19.71 -5.11 -1.77
CA THR A 41 18.84 -6.28 -1.61
C THR A 41 17.40 -5.95 -2.00
N LEU A 42 16.63 -6.94 -2.40
CA LEU A 42 15.18 -6.80 -2.60
C LEU A 42 14.37 -7.16 -1.34
N ASP A 43 15.04 -7.57 -0.27
CA ASP A 43 14.42 -7.82 1.02
C ASP A 43 14.15 -6.50 1.73
N PRO A 44 12.87 -6.13 1.97
CA PRO A 44 12.51 -4.83 2.51
C PRO A 44 12.89 -4.62 3.98
N HIS A 45 13.27 -5.65 4.73
CA HIS A 45 13.67 -5.50 6.15
C HIS A 45 15.17 -5.76 6.37
N ALA A 46 15.91 -6.11 5.32
CA ALA A 46 17.32 -6.45 5.45
C ALA A 46 18.25 -5.24 5.53
N GLN A 47 17.85 -4.05 5.07
CA GLN A 47 18.70 -2.85 5.04
C GLN A 47 17.88 -1.57 5.32
N ASN A 48 18.29 -0.76 6.28
CA ASN A 48 17.68 0.53 6.61
C ASN A 48 18.43 1.70 5.94
N GLU A 49 18.39 1.74 4.60
CA GLU A 49 19.13 2.73 3.80
C GLU A 49 18.35 3.18 2.54
N GLY A 50 18.70 4.37 2.03
CA GLY A 50 17.94 5.11 1.03
C GLY A 50 17.69 4.36 -0.30
N PRO A 51 18.74 4.06 -1.10
CA PRO A 51 18.63 3.26 -2.33
C PRO A 51 17.72 2.04 -2.25
N THR A 52 17.89 1.15 -1.25
CA THR A 52 17.02 -0.02 -1.08
C THR A 52 15.58 0.39 -0.78
N HIS A 53 15.37 1.37 0.09
CA HIS A 53 14.05 1.94 0.36
C HIS A 53 13.38 2.58 -0.87
N MET A 54 14.14 3.14 -1.81
CA MET A 54 13.62 3.71 -3.06
C MET A 54 13.10 2.62 -4.00
N VAL A 55 13.83 1.50 -4.11
CA VAL A 55 13.41 0.33 -4.89
C VAL A 55 12.24 -0.38 -4.23
N SER A 56 12.30 -0.64 -2.92
CA SER A 56 11.23 -1.33 -2.17
C SER A 56 9.89 -0.62 -2.30
N ARG A 57 9.86 0.71 -2.32
CA ARG A 57 8.61 1.49 -2.53
C ARG A 57 7.93 1.27 -3.87
N GLN A 58 8.61 0.70 -4.86
CA GLN A 58 8.00 0.34 -6.14
C GLN A 58 7.32 -1.03 -6.11
N VAL A 59 7.60 -1.84 -5.09
CA VAL A 59 7.20 -3.25 -5.01
C VAL A 59 6.28 -3.51 -3.82
N TYR A 60 6.52 -2.82 -2.70
CA TYR A 60 5.85 -3.03 -1.43
C TYR A 60 5.13 -1.77 -0.95
N GLU A 61 4.10 -1.99 -0.15
CA GLU A 61 3.33 -0.94 0.52
C GLU A 61 3.38 -1.14 2.03
N SER A 62 3.23 -0.05 2.78
CA SER A 62 3.11 -0.05 4.24
C SER A 62 1.66 0.15 4.68
N LEU A 63 1.37 0.04 5.98
CA LEU A 63 0.04 0.31 6.52
C LEU A 63 -0.43 1.74 6.22
N VAL A 64 0.46 2.70 6.37
CA VAL A 64 0.25 4.12 6.11
C VAL A 64 1.39 4.65 5.25
N THR A 65 1.20 5.80 4.60
CA THR A 65 2.23 6.47 3.80
C THR A 65 2.37 7.93 4.21
N ARG A 66 3.38 8.60 3.65
CA ARG A 66 3.58 10.04 3.82
C ARG A 66 3.11 10.77 2.57
N GLY A 67 2.16 11.68 2.75
CA GLY A 67 1.67 12.57 1.71
C GLY A 67 2.73 13.56 1.23
N LEU A 68 2.42 14.27 0.15
CA LEU A 68 3.32 15.30 -0.41
C LEU A 68 3.55 16.46 0.56
N ASP A 69 2.60 16.72 1.45
CA ASP A 69 2.67 17.70 2.53
C ASP A 69 3.30 17.13 3.82
N MET A 70 3.85 15.91 3.74
CA MET A 70 4.46 15.17 4.85
C MET A 70 3.47 14.69 5.92
N SER A 71 2.17 14.84 5.71
CA SER A 71 1.13 14.25 6.58
C SER A 71 1.11 12.73 6.44
N ILE A 72 0.55 12.04 7.45
CA ILE A 72 0.31 10.60 7.35
C ILE A 72 -1.01 10.36 6.63
N GLU A 73 -0.97 9.56 5.58
CA GLU A 73 -2.11 9.21 4.72
C GLU A 73 -2.38 7.70 4.72
N PRO A 74 -3.63 7.28 4.44
CA PRO A 74 -3.96 5.87 4.22
C PRO A 74 -3.15 5.23 3.10
N GLN A 75 -2.74 3.96 3.30
CA GLN A 75 -2.17 3.13 2.23
C GLN A 75 -2.83 1.75 2.24
N LEU A 76 -2.26 0.75 2.93
CA LEU A 76 -2.92 -0.55 3.11
C LEU A 76 -4.00 -0.49 4.19
N ALA A 77 -3.83 0.35 5.21
CA ALA A 77 -4.86 0.64 6.20
C ALA A 77 -5.71 1.83 5.74
N THR A 78 -7.04 1.69 5.79
CA THR A 78 -8.01 2.77 5.51
C THR A 78 -8.24 3.68 6.70
N SER A 79 -8.06 3.14 7.91
CA SER A 79 -8.25 3.86 9.16
C SER A 79 -7.43 3.21 10.27
N TRP A 80 -7.13 4.02 11.29
CA TRP A 80 -6.44 3.59 12.49
C TRP A 80 -6.85 4.47 13.66
N GLU A 81 -6.77 3.92 14.86
CA GLU A 81 -7.02 4.65 16.10
C GLU A 81 -6.10 4.17 17.21
N ALA A 82 -5.67 5.10 18.06
CA ALA A 82 -5.07 4.77 19.35
C ALA A 82 -6.21 4.53 20.34
N THR A 83 -6.45 3.27 20.70
CA THR A 83 -7.52 2.89 21.64
C THR A 83 -7.15 3.17 23.10
N ASP A 84 -5.85 3.19 23.38
CA ASP A 84 -5.24 3.64 24.62
C ASP A 84 -3.81 4.16 24.31
N PRO A 85 -3.03 4.68 25.28
CA PRO A 85 -1.70 5.23 25.01
C PRO A 85 -0.70 4.26 24.36
N GLU A 86 -0.88 2.95 24.53
CA GLU A 86 0.05 1.90 24.10
C GLU A 86 -0.53 1.00 22.99
N THR A 87 -1.82 1.11 22.69
CA THR A 87 -2.53 0.22 21.75
C THR A 87 -3.12 0.95 20.56
N TRP A 88 -2.71 0.55 19.36
CA TRP A 88 -3.24 1.00 18.08
C TRP A 88 -4.01 -0.12 17.38
N VAL A 89 -5.15 0.23 16.77
CA VAL A 89 -5.94 -0.68 15.94
C VAL A 89 -6.03 -0.13 14.53
N PHE A 90 -5.73 -0.97 13.54
CA PHE A 90 -5.74 -0.65 12.11
C PHE A 90 -6.80 -1.47 11.39
N THR A 91 -7.50 -0.84 10.45
CA THR A 91 -8.42 -1.50 9.51
C THR A 91 -7.81 -1.51 8.12
N LEU A 92 -7.67 -2.70 7.53
CA LEU A 92 -7.10 -2.88 6.19
C LEU A 92 -8.13 -2.65 5.10
N ARG A 93 -7.69 -2.12 3.95
CA ARG A 93 -8.54 -1.93 2.77
C ARG A 93 -8.84 -3.27 2.11
N ASP A 94 -10.07 -3.41 1.61
CA ASP A 94 -10.49 -4.61 0.89
C ASP A 94 -9.91 -4.68 -0.53
N GLY A 95 -9.84 -5.90 -1.08
CA GLY A 95 -9.51 -6.12 -2.50
C GLY A 95 -8.03 -5.98 -2.85
N VAL A 96 -7.14 -5.84 -1.87
CA VAL A 96 -5.69 -5.87 -2.12
C VAL A 96 -5.26 -7.29 -2.42
N VAL A 97 -4.49 -7.44 -3.49
CA VAL A 97 -3.87 -8.70 -3.89
C VAL A 97 -2.38 -8.49 -4.06
N PHE A 98 -1.60 -9.48 -3.62
CA PHE A 98 -0.19 -9.57 -3.95
C PHE A 98 -0.01 -9.97 -5.42
N SER A 99 1.20 -9.79 -5.94
CA SER A 99 1.55 -10.11 -7.33
C SER A 99 1.36 -11.59 -7.70
N ASP A 100 1.30 -12.49 -6.71
CA ASP A 100 1.01 -13.91 -6.89
C ASP A 100 -0.50 -14.24 -6.88
N GLY A 101 -1.35 -13.23 -6.69
CA GLY A 101 -2.81 -13.33 -6.69
C GLY A 101 -3.43 -13.61 -5.31
N LYS A 102 -2.64 -13.81 -4.25
CA LYS A 102 -3.20 -13.98 -2.89
C LYS A 102 -3.76 -12.66 -2.37
N ALA A 103 -4.88 -12.73 -1.67
CA ALA A 103 -5.46 -11.57 -1.02
C ALA A 103 -4.66 -11.20 0.24
N LEU A 104 -4.45 -9.90 0.47
CA LEU A 104 -3.89 -9.39 1.71
C LEU A 104 -4.78 -9.75 2.90
N ARG A 105 -4.16 -10.19 4.00
CA ARG A 105 -4.79 -10.41 5.29
C ARG A 105 -4.02 -9.70 6.41
N ALA A 106 -4.68 -9.52 7.54
CA ALA A 106 -4.04 -9.05 8.77
C ALA A 106 -2.88 -9.95 9.23
N SER A 107 -2.89 -11.25 8.91
CA SER A 107 -1.78 -12.16 9.22
C SER A 107 -0.50 -11.80 8.46
N ASP A 108 -0.60 -11.32 7.22
CA ASP A 108 0.55 -10.84 6.45
C ASP A 108 1.21 -9.61 7.13
N VAL A 109 0.39 -8.75 7.73
CA VAL A 109 0.87 -7.59 8.50
C VAL A 109 1.58 -8.04 9.78
N GLU A 110 0.94 -8.95 10.53
CA GLU A 110 1.53 -9.54 11.73
C GLU A 110 2.87 -10.23 11.42
N PHE A 111 2.91 -11.07 10.39
CA PHE A 111 4.13 -11.71 9.89
C PHE A 111 5.22 -10.68 9.57
N SER A 112 4.87 -9.66 8.78
CA SER A 112 5.83 -8.67 8.29
C SER A 112 6.45 -7.84 9.41
N ILE A 113 5.64 -7.36 10.36
CA ILE A 113 6.16 -6.55 11.47
C ILE A 113 6.97 -7.42 12.44
N ASN A 114 6.53 -8.63 12.74
CA ASN A 114 7.31 -9.56 13.56
C ASN A 114 8.64 -9.93 12.90
N ARG A 115 8.66 -10.07 11.56
CA ARG A 115 9.89 -10.26 10.80
C ARG A 115 10.82 -9.05 10.91
N ALA A 116 10.29 -7.84 10.77
CA ALA A 116 11.05 -6.60 10.92
C ALA A 116 11.59 -6.40 12.35
N LEU A 117 10.96 -6.99 13.37
CA LEU A 117 11.41 -7.03 14.77
C LEU A 117 12.44 -8.14 15.06
N SER A 118 12.70 -9.05 14.12
CA SER A 118 13.66 -10.13 14.34
C SER A 118 15.10 -9.61 14.34
N GLY A 119 16.00 -10.23 15.10
CA GLY A 119 17.41 -9.78 15.21
C GLY A 119 18.24 -9.88 13.92
N ALA A 120 17.66 -10.38 12.82
CA ALA A 120 18.29 -10.37 11.49
C ALA A 120 17.86 -9.15 10.63
N SER A 121 16.93 -8.33 11.13
CA SER A 121 16.40 -7.15 10.44
C SER A 121 17.16 -5.90 10.86
N ASP A 122 17.61 -5.12 9.88
CA ASP A 122 18.22 -3.80 10.11
C ASP A 122 17.15 -2.72 10.43
N MET A 123 15.86 -3.08 10.37
CA MET A 123 14.74 -2.18 10.69
C MET A 123 14.34 -2.22 12.18
N ILE A 124 14.93 -3.12 12.98
CA ILE A 124 14.49 -3.39 14.35
C ILE A 124 14.46 -2.13 15.23
N GLU A 125 15.51 -1.32 15.20
CA GLU A 125 15.62 -0.08 16.01
C GLU A 125 14.51 0.93 15.69
N LEU A 126 13.98 0.91 14.46
CA LEU A 126 12.91 1.84 14.06
C LEU A 126 11.59 1.56 14.76
N ILE A 127 11.35 0.30 15.12
CA ILE A 127 10.08 -0.19 15.67
C ILE A 127 10.23 -0.95 16.99
N GLU A 128 11.39 -0.86 17.64
CA GLU A 128 11.74 -1.63 18.85
C GLU A 128 10.72 -1.50 19.99
N SER A 129 9.99 -0.38 20.04
CA SER A 129 8.92 -0.17 21.01
C SER A 129 7.76 -1.15 20.83
N ILE A 130 7.56 -1.77 19.67
CA ILE A 130 6.44 -2.69 19.43
C ILE A 130 6.66 -3.98 20.20
N THR A 131 5.74 -4.28 21.12
CA THR A 131 5.78 -5.48 21.97
C THR A 131 4.86 -6.59 21.45
N SER A 132 3.83 -6.25 20.67
CA SER A 132 2.91 -7.24 20.10
C SER A 132 2.25 -6.70 18.84
N VAL A 133 2.10 -7.58 17.84
CA VAL A 133 1.23 -7.38 16.69
C VAL A 133 0.30 -8.57 16.60
N LYS A 134 -1.00 -8.33 16.39
CA LYS A 134 -2.01 -9.39 16.31
C LYS A 134 -3.03 -9.12 15.21
N ALA A 135 -3.27 -10.11 14.37
CA ALA A 135 -4.42 -10.18 13.49
C ALA A 135 -5.68 -10.51 14.30
N LEU A 136 -6.48 -9.49 14.63
CA LEU A 136 -7.74 -9.68 15.37
C LEU A 136 -8.85 -10.26 14.48
N SER A 137 -8.80 -9.96 13.17
CA SER A 137 -9.71 -10.44 12.14
C SER A 137 -8.99 -10.45 10.79
N PRO A 138 -9.58 -10.96 9.69
CA PRO A 138 -8.95 -10.90 8.36
C PRO A 138 -8.49 -9.50 7.92
N SER A 139 -9.12 -8.43 8.39
CA SER A 139 -8.81 -7.04 8.02
C SER A 139 -8.55 -6.12 9.20
N THR A 140 -8.32 -6.66 10.40
CA THR A 140 -8.08 -5.87 11.62
C THR A 140 -6.78 -6.28 12.28
N VAL A 141 -5.89 -5.32 12.53
CA VAL A 141 -4.59 -5.52 13.17
C VAL A 141 -4.52 -4.69 14.44
N GLU A 142 -4.12 -5.29 15.55
CA GLU A 142 -3.74 -4.60 16.79
C GLU A 142 -2.22 -4.55 16.90
N ILE A 143 -1.69 -3.38 17.26
CA ILE A 143 -0.27 -3.18 17.57
C ILE A 143 -0.17 -2.59 18.97
N LYS A 144 0.66 -3.20 19.82
CA LYS A 144 0.98 -2.72 21.16
C LYS A 144 2.43 -2.27 21.26
N THR A 145 2.67 -1.23 22.04
CA THR A 145 4.01 -0.69 22.31
C THR A 145 4.38 -0.79 23.79
N GLU A 146 5.68 -0.72 24.09
CA GLU A 146 6.21 -0.50 25.43
C GLU A 146 6.17 1.01 25.72
N GLY A 147 5.19 1.43 26.51
CA GLY A 147 4.93 2.85 26.75
C GLY A 147 4.29 3.56 25.56
N PRO A 148 3.85 4.82 25.75
CA PRO A 148 3.22 5.58 24.68
C PRO A 148 4.17 5.91 23.53
N ASN A 149 3.78 5.58 22.30
CA ASN A 149 4.54 5.91 21.09
C ASN A 149 3.71 6.81 20.14
N PRO A 150 3.83 8.14 20.24
CA PRO A 150 3.06 9.09 19.42
C PRO A 150 3.56 9.18 17.97
N ILE A 151 4.73 8.62 17.64
CA ILE A 151 5.32 8.67 16.29
C ILE A 151 5.21 7.32 15.56
N LEU A 152 4.48 6.35 16.11
CA LEU A 152 4.37 5.00 15.56
C LEU A 152 3.95 5.00 14.08
N LEU A 153 3.02 5.86 13.68
CA LEU A 153 2.60 5.98 12.28
C LEU A 153 3.74 6.40 11.34
N ASN A 154 4.63 7.29 11.79
CA ASN A 154 5.80 7.68 11.00
C ASN A 154 6.76 6.50 10.83
N GLN A 155 6.98 5.71 11.88
CA GLN A 155 7.83 4.52 11.84
C GLN A 155 7.23 3.44 10.93
N LEU A 156 5.93 3.16 11.07
CA LEU A 156 5.20 2.18 10.25
C LEU A 156 5.16 2.55 8.76
N SER A 157 5.31 3.82 8.39
CA SER A 157 5.45 4.24 6.99
C SER A 157 6.73 3.74 6.29
N GLN A 158 7.65 3.14 7.04
CA GLN A 158 8.88 2.52 6.54
C GLN A 158 8.86 1.00 6.66
N ILE A 159 7.81 0.41 7.27
CA ILE A 159 7.70 -1.04 7.44
C ILE A 159 6.79 -1.59 6.37
N PHE A 160 7.42 -2.19 5.36
CA PHE A 160 6.74 -2.78 4.22
C PHE A 160 6.09 -4.12 4.55
N ILE A 161 4.91 -4.36 3.97
CA ILE A 161 4.13 -5.59 4.15
C ILE A 161 4.46 -6.59 3.04
N MET A 162 4.74 -7.83 3.44
CA MET A 162 5.07 -8.97 2.61
C MET A 162 3.96 -10.03 2.76
N SER A 163 3.81 -10.90 1.75
CA SER A 163 2.97 -12.08 1.90
C SER A 163 3.65 -13.13 2.79
N GLU A 164 2.91 -13.75 3.70
CA GLU A 164 3.45 -14.73 4.66
C GLU A 164 3.79 -16.10 4.04
N GLY A 165 3.27 -16.42 2.84
CA GLY A 165 3.61 -17.64 2.10
C GLY A 165 2.44 -18.49 1.65
#